data_AF-A0A409WYL4-F1
#
_entry.id   AF-A0A409WYL4-F1
#
_cell.length_a   1.000
_cell.length_b   1.000
_cell.length_c   1.000
_cell.angle_alpha   90.00
_cell.angle_beta   90.00
_cell.angle_gamma   90.00
#
_symmetry.space_group_name_H-M   'P 1'
#
loop_
_entity.id
_entity.type
_entity.pdbx_description
1 polymer ?
#
loop_
_entity_poly.entity_id
_entity_poly.type
_entity_poly.pdbx_seq_one_letter_code
_entity_poly.pdbx_strand_id
1 'polypeptide(L)'
;MAVNPAFRSMLSDITIALSWNVTTATPQEVHAVEQTVTDWANGIRDVTKSPGAYVNEAEILIPNFQEAYWGNHYPRLRAFKQSIDPNDLLIVRQGVNSEGWDDEIMCKTL
;
A
#
# COMPACT_ATOMS: atom_id res chain seq x y z
N MET A 1 8.04 10.55 -14.44
CA MET A 1 7.43 10.95 -13.16
C MET A 1 6.54 9.82 -12.66
N ALA A 2 6.72 9.35 -11.42
CA ALA A 2 6.07 8.17 -10.86
C ALA A 2 5.10 8.47 -9.69
N VAL A 3 5.01 9.74 -9.29
CA VAL A 3 4.09 10.21 -8.24
C VAL A 3 2.64 10.02 -8.71
N ASN A 4 1.79 9.43 -7.87
CA ASN A 4 0.37 9.23 -8.18
C ASN A 4 -0.29 10.56 -8.64
N PRO A 5 -1.05 10.57 -9.75
CA PRO A 5 -1.73 11.77 -10.24
C PRO A 5 -2.61 12.48 -9.21
N ALA A 6 -3.17 11.76 -8.22
CA ALA A 6 -4.00 12.34 -7.15
C ALA A 6 -3.30 13.50 -6.41
N PHE A 7 -1.96 13.44 -6.29
CA PHE A 7 -1.15 14.49 -5.66
C PHE A 7 -1.18 15.84 -6.41
N ARG A 8 -1.68 15.89 -7.65
CA ARG A 8 -1.79 17.15 -8.42
C ARG A 8 -3.04 17.95 -8.06
N SER A 9 -4.05 17.30 -7.50
CA SER A 9 -5.34 17.90 -7.16
C SER A 9 -5.71 17.77 -5.69
N MET A 10 -4.93 17.02 -4.90
CA MET A 10 -5.16 16.91 -3.46
C MET A 10 -4.94 18.27 -2.77
N LEU A 11 -5.80 18.57 -1.80
CA LEU A 11 -5.65 19.74 -0.93
C LEU A 11 -4.87 19.40 0.35
N SER A 12 -5.02 18.16 0.84
CA SER A 12 -4.38 17.67 2.05
C SER A 12 -4.22 16.16 1.94
N ASP A 13 -3.21 15.65 2.64
CA ASP A 13 -3.06 14.24 2.95
C ASP A 13 -3.55 14.00 4.39
N ILE A 14 -4.13 12.83 4.67
CA ILE A 14 -4.69 12.47 5.98
C ILE A 14 -4.09 11.15 6.44
N THR A 15 -3.32 11.21 7.52
CA THR A 15 -2.73 10.04 8.16
C THR A 15 -3.59 9.58 9.33
N ILE A 16 -3.91 8.30 9.39
CA ILE A 16 -4.55 7.65 10.54
C ILE A 16 -3.50 6.78 11.22
N ALA A 17 -3.20 7.10 12.49
CA ALA A 17 -2.27 6.33 13.29
C ALA A 17 -2.95 5.93 14.60
N LEU A 18 -3.05 4.63 14.82
CA LEU A 18 -3.43 4.05 16.10
C LEU A 18 -2.20 3.39 16.73
N SER A 19 -2.22 3.23 18.05
CA SER A 19 -1.13 2.62 18.80
C SER A 19 -1.60 1.37 19.52
N TRP A 20 -0.67 0.46 19.74
CA TRP A 20 -0.84 -0.71 20.60
C TRP A 20 0.31 -0.79 21.59
N ASN A 21 0.20 -1.66 22.59
CA ASN A 21 1.31 -1.91 23.51
C ASN A 21 2.37 -2.77 22.82
N VAL A 22 3.51 -2.17 22.49
CA VAL A 22 4.62 -2.82 21.77
C VAL A 22 5.30 -3.95 22.54
N THR A 23 5.05 -4.07 23.85
CA THR A 23 5.66 -5.10 24.70
C THR A 23 4.72 -6.27 24.97
N THR A 24 3.41 -6.02 25.04
CA THR A 24 2.44 -7.03 25.51
C THR A 24 1.39 -7.42 24.49
N ALA A 25 1.21 -6.67 23.39
CA ALA A 25 0.18 -6.97 22.42
C ALA A 25 0.46 -8.29 21.70
N THR A 26 -0.58 -9.09 21.53
CA THR A 26 -0.61 -10.29 20.70
C THR A 26 -0.71 -9.92 19.21
N PRO A 27 -0.30 -10.79 18.28
CA PRO A 27 -0.50 -10.56 16.84
C PRO A 27 -1.96 -10.29 16.47
N GLN A 28 -2.91 -10.93 17.16
CA GLN A 28 -4.34 -10.71 16.94
C GLN A 28 -4.78 -9.31 17.36
N GLU A 29 -4.26 -8.78 18.46
CA GLU A 29 -4.54 -7.40 18.89
C GLU A 29 -3.93 -6.38 17.94
N VAL A 30 -2.70 -6.61 17.44
CA VAL A 30 -2.09 -5.75 16.41
C VAL A 30 -2.92 -5.78 15.14
N HIS A 31 -3.34 -6.96 14.69
CA HIS A 31 -4.17 -7.08 13.50
C HIS A 31 -5.55 -6.39 13.66
N ALA A 32 -6.16 -6.45 14.85
CA ALA A 32 -7.39 -5.71 15.12
C ALA A 32 -7.20 -4.18 15.02
N VAL A 33 -6.02 -3.68 15.38
CA VAL A 33 -5.67 -2.26 15.17
C VAL A 33 -5.52 -1.96 13.68
N GLU A 34 -4.83 -2.80 12.90
CA GLU A 34 -4.72 -2.65 11.44
C GLU A 34 -6.10 -2.63 10.76
N GLN A 35 -7.01 -3.51 11.16
CA GLN A 35 -8.39 -3.53 10.69
C GLN A 35 -9.12 -2.23 11.02
N THR A 36 -8.98 -1.73 12.25
CA THR A 36 -9.60 -0.46 12.67
C THR A 36 -9.09 0.72 11.85
N VAL A 37 -7.78 0.79 11.60
CA VAL A 37 -7.18 1.82 10.72
C VAL A 37 -7.77 1.73 9.31
N THR A 38 -7.87 0.52 8.77
CA THR A 38 -8.39 0.24 7.43
C THR A 38 -9.86 0.65 7.31
N ASP A 39 -10.69 0.32 8.30
CA ASP A 39 -12.10 0.69 8.33
C ASP A 39 -12.29 2.22 8.32
N TRP A 40 -11.49 2.93 9.12
CA TRP A 40 -11.55 4.40 9.16
C TRP A 40 -11.03 5.01 7.85
N ALA A 41 -9.95 4.48 7.29
CA ALA A 41 -9.41 4.91 6.01
C ALA A 41 -10.43 4.71 4.88
N ASN A 42 -11.14 3.58 4.87
CA ASN A 42 -12.22 3.32 3.91
C ASN A 42 -13.36 4.32 4.04
N GLY A 43 -13.77 4.70 5.26
CA GLY A 43 -14.73 5.79 5.46
C GLY A 43 -14.28 7.11 4.83
N ILE A 44 -13.00 7.45 4.92
CA ILE A 44 -12.45 8.66 4.27
C ILE A 44 -12.43 8.50 2.74
N ARG A 45 -12.01 7.35 2.20
CA ARG A 45 -12.01 7.07 0.75
C ARG A 45 -13.42 7.18 0.18
N ASP A 46 -14.42 6.67 0.89
CA ASP A 46 -15.82 6.70 0.46
C ASP A 46 -16.37 8.13 0.38
N VAL A 47 -15.96 9.02 1.28
CA VAL A 47 -16.38 10.43 1.26
C VAL A 47 -15.62 11.23 0.22
N THR A 48 -14.30 11.06 0.16
CA THR A 48 -13.42 11.87 -0.70
C THR A 48 -13.43 11.43 -2.16
N LYS A 49 -13.82 10.17 -2.44
CA LYS A 49 -13.67 9.52 -3.75
C LYS A 49 -12.23 9.59 -4.29
N SER A 50 -11.25 9.76 -3.40
CA SER A 50 -9.84 9.88 -3.76
C SER A 50 -9.24 8.49 -4.01
N PRO A 51 -8.60 8.25 -5.18
CA PRO A 51 -7.94 6.99 -5.47
C PRO A 51 -6.47 6.97 -5.00
N GLY A 52 -5.98 8.00 -4.31
CA GLY A 52 -4.57 8.16 -3.96
C GLY A 52 -4.28 7.89 -2.48
N ALA A 53 -3.17 7.21 -2.21
CA ALA A 53 -2.56 7.04 -0.91
C ALA A 53 -1.04 7.29 -0.98
N TYR A 54 -0.45 7.74 0.12
CA TYR A 54 0.97 8.00 0.19
C TYR A 54 1.74 6.75 0.62
N VAL A 55 2.57 6.21 -0.28
CA VAL A 55 3.26 4.92 -0.10
C VAL A 55 4.23 4.87 1.10
N ASN A 56 4.73 6.02 1.58
CA ASN A 56 5.65 6.05 2.72
C ASN A 56 4.93 6.06 4.08
N GLU A 57 3.61 6.24 4.10
CA GLU A 57 2.74 6.13 5.28
C GLU A 57 1.75 4.98 5.03
N ALA A 58 2.32 3.81 4.70
CA ALA A 58 1.60 2.69 4.12
C ALA A 58 0.56 2.07 5.06
N GLU A 59 -0.55 1.63 4.47
CA GLU A 59 -1.57 0.82 5.12
C GLU A 59 -1.36 -0.66 4.79
N ILE A 60 -1.23 -1.47 5.84
CA ILE A 60 -0.93 -2.90 5.74
C ILE A 60 -2.00 -3.69 4.96
N LEU A 61 -3.27 -3.29 5.08
CA LEU A 61 -4.41 -3.98 4.47
C LEU A 61 -5.00 -3.19 3.29
N ILE A 62 -4.23 -2.28 2.68
CA ILE A 62 -4.74 -1.40 1.63
C ILE A 62 -5.27 -2.23 0.44
N PRO A 63 -6.52 -1.99 0.00
CA PRO A 63 -7.04 -2.64 -1.19
C PRO A 63 -6.37 -2.05 -2.44
N ASN A 64 -6.09 -2.88 -3.44
CA ASN A 64 -5.59 -2.46 -4.75
C ASN A 64 -4.41 -1.47 -4.67
N PHE A 65 -3.37 -1.82 -3.90
CA PHE A 65 -2.20 -0.97 -3.65
C PHE A 65 -1.57 -0.39 -4.92
N GLN A 66 -1.69 -1.10 -6.05
CA GLN A 66 -1.21 -0.67 -7.36
C GLN A 66 -1.80 0.68 -7.77
N GLU A 67 -3.13 0.80 -7.68
CA GLU A 67 -3.85 2.02 -8.00
C GLU A 67 -3.69 3.05 -6.89
N ALA A 68 -3.79 2.62 -5.63
CA ALA A 68 -3.70 3.51 -4.48
C ALA A 68 -2.37 4.28 -4.44
N TYR A 69 -1.24 3.59 -4.62
CA TYR A 69 0.09 4.21 -4.50
C TYR A 69 0.63 4.78 -5.81
N TRP A 70 0.26 4.23 -6.96
CA TRP A 70 0.88 4.58 -8.25
C TRP A 70 -0.12 5.07 -9.31
N GLY A 71 -1.41 4.83 -9.11
CA GLY A 71 -2.47 5.17 -10.04
C GLY A 71 -2.22 4.60 -11.44
N ASN A 72 -2.54 5.38 -12.46
CA ASN A 72 -2.35 4.99 -13.86
C ASN A 72 -0.88 4.83 -14.29
N HIS A 73 0.09 5.11 -13.41
CA HIS A 73 1.51 4.86 -13.70
C HIS A 73 1.93 3.42 -13.45
N TYR A 74 1.12 2.62 -12.75
CA TYR A 74 1.49 1.26 -12.35
C TYR A 74 1.94 0.36 -13.51
N PRO A 75 1.24 0.27 -14.66
CA PRO A 75 1.65 -0.61 -15.75
C PRO A 75 3.05 -0.27 -16.30
N ARG A 76 3.35 1.04 -16.42
CA ARG A 76 4.68 1.50 -16.87
C ARG A 76 5.75 1.18 -15.83
N LEU A 77 5.47 1.37 -14.55
CA LEU A 77 6.42 1.08 -13.47
C LEU A 77 6.72 -0.42 -13.38
N ARG A 78 5.69 -1.26 -13.51
CA ARG A 78 5.84 -2.72 -13.54
C ARG A 78 6.70 -3.18 -14.72
N ALA A 79 6.44 -2.66 -15.92
CA ALA A 79 7.26 -2.96 -17.10
C ALA A 79 8.73 -2.52 -16.91
N PHE A 80 8.95 -1.33 -16.34
CA PHE A 80 10.30 -0.85 -16.03
C PHE A 80 11.00 -1.73 -15.00
N LYS A 81 10.32 -2.08 -13.90
CA LYS A 81 10.82 -2.98 -12.86
C LYS A 81 11.28 -4.32 -13.44
N GLN A 82 10.45 -4.94 -14.29
CA GLN A 82 10.78 -6.20 -14.97
C GLN A 82 11.99 -6.07 -15.89
N SER A 83 12.23 -4.91 -16.51
CA SER A 83 13.38 -4.70 -17.38
C SER A 83 14.72 -4.58 -16.62
N ILE A 84 14.70 -4.08 -15.38
CA ILE A 84 15.92 -3.83 -14.59
C ILE A 84 16.16 -4.88 -13.49
N ASP A 85 15.11 -5.56 -13.04
CA ASP A 85 15.16 -6.61 -12.03
C ASP A 85 14.21 -7.77 -12.42
N PRO A 86 14.56 -8.53 -13.46
CA PRO A 86 13.70 -9.60 -14.00
C PRO A 86 13.52 -10.79 -13.05
N ASN A 87 14.37 -10.91 -12.03
CA ASN A 87 14.36 -12.01 -11.08
C ASN A 87 13.72 -11.62 -9.73
N ASP A 88 13.22 -10.40 -9.59
CA ASP A 88 12.64 -9.85 -8.36
C ASP A 88 13.59 -9.89 -7.16
N LEU A 89 14.88 -9.59 -7.36
CA LEU A 89 15.85 -9.54 -6.26
C LEU A 89 15.51 -8.44 -5.24
N LEU A 90 15.01 -7.30 -5.72
CA LEU A 90 14.66 -6.14 -4.91
C LEU A 90 13.14 -6.07 -4.75
N ILE A 91 12.59 -6.80 -3.79
CA ILE A 91 11.15 -6.84 -3.56
C ILE A 91 10.79 -6.31 -2.17
N VAL A 92 9.66 -5.62 -2.08
CA VAL A 92 9.09 -5.10 -0.84
C VAL A 92 7.58 -5.31 -0.86
N ARG A 93 6.98 -5.51 0.32
CA ARG A 93 5.53 -5.65 0.47
C ARG A 93 4.81 -4.44 -0.11
N GLN A 94 3.77 -4.69 -0.91
CA GLN A 94 3.01 -3.65 -1.65
C GLN A 94 3.88 -2.75 -2.57
N GLY A 95 5.09 -3.20 -2.92
CA GLY A 95 5.94 -2.58 -3.92
C GLY A 95 5.50 -2.93 -5.35
N VAL A 96 6.05 -2.22 -6.33
CA VAL A 96 5.83 -2.54 -7.75
C VAL A 96 6.25 -3.99 -8.04
N ASN A 97 5.36 -4.77 -8.65
CA ASN A 97 5.50 -6.19 -8.97
C ASN A 97 5.42 -7.15 -7.75
N SER A 98 5.06 -6.67 -6.56
CA SER A 98 4.94 -7.52 -5.37
C SER A 98 3.72 -8.44 -5.37
N GLU A 99 2.72 -8.20 -6.23
CA GLU A 99 1.53 -9.05 -6.38
C GLU A 99 1.83 -10.46 -6.93
N GLY A 100 3.03 -10.67 -7.48
CA GLY A 100 3.51 -11.99 -7.89
C GLY A 100 4.06 -12.83 -6.75
N TRP A 101 3.95 -12.36 -5.51
CA TRP A 101 4.47 -12.97 -4.29
C TRP A 101 3.38 -13.05 -3.21
N ASP A 102 3.61 -13.90 -2.21
CA ASP A 102 2.74 -13.98 -1.04
C ASP A 102 2.88 -12.73 -0.14
N ASP A 103 1.98 -12.59 0.83
CA ASP A 103 1.93 -11.41 1.70
C ASP A 103 3.21 -11.20 2.53
N GLU A 104 3.94 -12.28 2.77
CA GLU A 104 5.20 -12.29 3.52
C GLU A 104 6.42 -12.06 2.60
N ILE A 105 6.24 -12.01 1.27
CA ILE A 105 7.29 -11.83 0.27
C ILE A 105 8.35 -12.96 0.34
N MET A 106 7.89 -14.17 0.65
CA MET A 106 8.71 -15.36 0.81
C MET A 106 8.64 -16.28 -0.40
N CYS A 107 7.46 -16.44 -1.00
CA CYS A 107 7.24 -17.32 -2.15
C CYS A 107 6.55 -16.58 -3.31
N LYS A 108 6.88 -16.97 -4.55
CA LYS A 108 6.12 -16.56 -5.74
C LYS A 108 4.76 -17.27 -5.78
N THR A 109 3.70 -16.55 -6.13
CA THR A 109 2.31 -17.05 -6.05
C THR A 109 1.82 -17.84 -7.24
N LEU A 110 2.64 -17.98 -8.31
CA LEU A 110 2.42 -18.76 -9.55
C LEU A 110 1.08 -18.52 -10.28
#